data_AF-A0A6H1ZZB2-F1
#
_entry.id   AF-A0A6H1ZZB2-F1
#
_cell.length_a   1.000
_cell.length_b   1.000
_cell.length_c   1.000
_cell.angle_alpha   90.00
_cell.angle_beta   90.00
_cell.angle_gamma   90.00
#
_symmetry.space_group_name_H-M   'P 1'
#
loop_
_entity.id
_entity.type
_entity.pdbx_description
1 polymer ?
#
loop_
_entity_poly.entity_id
_entity_poly.type
_entity_poly.pdbx_seq_one_letter_code
_entity_poly.pdbx_strand_id
1 'polypeptide(L)'
;MILDATAANRQMWKKKDSDNIIYLDSQLRLQVPPTLFANNEQTPFKDGTFDTIFYDPPHRWNWEGSYYSFPNAEEAKAIWGDKKGVITYYGWDVYKTREELIRHIIKAQKELHRILKDDGLLWLKWNELEIKLMNILGLFTYWDELMRLYVESPLQRKKDVQSFWICLEKKSGGVARTSLFEFVADEELAEPVLKRSKLTSDSTQLRFGSSTRRTSG
;
A
#
# COMPACT_ATOMS: atom_id res chain seq x y z
N MET A 1 -12.32 -17.23 -4.22
CA MET A 1 -10.91 -16.95 -3.96
C MET A 1 -10.80 -15.66 -3.16
N ILE A 2 -10.00 -15.69 -2.08
CA ILE A 2 -9.81 -14.56 -1.16
C ILE A 2 -8.45 -13.91 -1.42
N LEU A 3 -8.40 -12.58 -1.38
CA LEU A 3 -7.16 -11.80 -1.33
C LEU A 3 -7.04 -11.12 0.03
N ASP A 4 -5.85 -11.19 0.63
CA ASP A 4 -5.41 -10.24 1.65
C ASP A 4 -4.45 -9.25 0.98
N ALA A 5 -4.92 -8.03 0.76
CA ALA A 5 -4.22 -7.00 -0.02
C ALA A 5 -3.17 -6.21 0.77
N THR A 6 -3.03 -6.48 2.06
CA THR A 6 -2.08 -5.83 2.99
C THR A 6 -1.62 -6.87 4.01
N ALA A 7 -1.10 -7.99 3.50
CA ALA A 7 -0.95 -9.18 4.32
C ALA A 7 0.07 -9.01 5.45
N ALA A 8 1.13 -8.21 5.24
CA ALA A 8 2.28 -8.11 6.13
C ALA A 8 2.72 -9.52 6.59
N ASN A 9 2.97 -9.71 7.88
CA ASN A 9 3.25 -11.02 8.46
C ASN A 9 2.01 -11.92 8.64
N ARG A 10 0.98 -11.73 7.80
CA ARG A 10 -0.30 -12.45 7.74
C ARG A 10 -1.04 -12.43 9.08
N GLN A 11 -0.89 -11.37 9.89
CA GLN A 11 -1.28 -11.36 11.31
C GLN A 11 -2.77 -11.55 11.56
N MET A 12 -3.60 -11.04 10.66
CA MET A 12 -5.05 -11.20 10.68
C MET A 12 -5.51 -12.67 10.76
N TRP A 13 -4.73 -13.60 10.19
CA TRP A 13 -5.14 -14.99 10.02
C TRP A 13 -4.56 -15.89 11.11
N LYS A 14 -5.36 -16.75 11.72
CA LYS A 14 -4.82 -17.77 12.65
C LYS A 14 -4.00 -18.83 11.91
N LYS A 15 -4.56 -19.34 10.80
CA LYS A 15 -3.86 -20.23 9.87
C LYS A 15 -3.15 -19.37 8.83
N LYS A 16 -1.81 -19.41 8.82
CA LYS A 16 -0.98 -18.56 7.96
C LYS A 16 -0.78 -19.14 6.55
N ASP A 17 -1.07 -20.42 6.35
CA ASP A 17 -0.79 -21.22 5.15
C ASP A 17 -2.09 -21.80 4.54
N SER A 18 -3.07 -20.92 4.28
CA SER A 18 -4.33 -21.32 3.65
C SER A 18 -4.24 -21.25 2.13
N ASP A 19 -4.59 -22.34 1.42
CA ASP A 19 -4.67 -22.37 -0.05
C ASP A 19 -5.82 -21.53 -0.62
N ASN A 20 -6.77 -21.12 0.23
CA ASN A 20 -7.91 -20.30 -0.19
C ASN A 20 -7.61 -18.80 -0.20
N ILE A 21 -6.43 -18.39 0.28
CA ILE A 21 -6.05 -16.99 0.48
C ILE A 21 -4.76 -16.72 -0.29
N ILE A 22 -4.82 -15.74 -1.18
CA ILE A 22 -3.64 -15.11 -1.74
C ILE A 22 -3.23 -13.98 -0.80
N TYR A 23 -2.01 -14.04 -0.28
CA TYR A 23 -1.42 -12.98 0.54
C TYR A 23 -0.60 -12.06 -0.36
N LEU A 24 -0.85 -10.76 -0.32
CA LEU A 24 -0.13 -9.75 -1.11
C LEU A 24 0.46 -8.69 -0.18
N ASP A 25 1.73 -8.34 -0.41
CA ASP A 25 2.42 -7.25 0.28
C ASP A 25 3.60 -6.75 -0.57
N SER A 26 4.05 -5.51 -0.36
CA SER A 26 5.21 -4.93 -1.05
C SER A 26 6.51 -4.98 -0.22
N GLN A 27 6.42 -5.28 1.08
CA GLN A 27 7.57 -5.36 1.98
C GLN A 27 8.33 -6.69 1.79
N LEU A 28 9.56 -6.60 1.30
CA LEU A 28 10.41 -7.77 1.00
C LEU A 28 11.02 -8.44 2.24
N ARG A 29 11.03 -7.76 3.39
CA ARG A 29 11.74 -8.19 4.61
C ARG A 29 10.84 -8.83 5.67
N LEU A 30 9.65 -9.28 5.28
CA LEU A 30 8.68 -9.88 6.20
C LEU A 30 9.18 -11.21 6.76
N GLN A 31 8.95 -11.45 8.05
CA GLN A 31 9.22 -12.74 8.70
C GLN A 31 8.40 -13.86 8.08
N VAL A 32 7.15 -13.57 7.69
CA VAL A 32 6.28 -14.51 6.96
C VAL A 32 6.02 -13.90 5.58
N PRO A 33 6.67 -14.40 4.52
CA PRO A 33 6.50 -13.86 3.17
C PRO A 33 5.04 -13.92 2.71
N PRO A 34 4.54 -13.02 1.85
CA PRO A 34 3.26 -13.15 1.17
C PRO A 34 3.30 -14.26 0.10
N THR A 35 2.15 -14.57 -0.52
CA THR A 35 2.09 -15.42 -1.71
C THR A 35 2.72 -14.69 -2.90
N LEU A 36 2.52 -13.38 -2.97
CA LEU A 36 3.03 -12.53 -4.04
C LEU A 36 3.54 -11.20 -3.47
N PHE A 37 4.76 -10.83 -3.86
CA PHE A 37 5.26 -9.48 -3.64
C PHE A 37 4.77 -8.55 -4.74
N ALA A 38 3.87 -7.63 -4.42
CA ALA A 38 3.29 -6.69 -5.37
C ALA A 38 2.73 -5.45 -4.65
N ASN A 39 2.65 -4.34 -5.37
CA ASN A 39 1.97 -3.14 -4.88
C ASN A 39 0.45 -3.29 -5.06
N ASN A 40 -0.33 -3.04 -4.01
CA ASN A 40 -1.78 -3.12 -4.06
C ASN A 40 -2.45 -1.92 -4.76
N GLU A 41 -1.68 -0.89 -5.14
CA GLU A 41 -2.13 0.20 -6.01
C GLU A 41 -2.16 -0.22 -7.49
N GLN A 42 -1.44 -1.28 -7.86
CA GLN A 42 -1.38 -1.81 -9.22
C GLN A 42 -0.97 -3.28 -9.19
N THR A 43 -1.95 -4.16 -9.02
CA THR A 43 -1.73 -5.60 -8.93
C THR A 43 -1.61 -6.24 -10.32
N PRO A 44 -0.96 -7.40 -10.45
CA PRO A 44 -0.90 -8.13 -11.72
C PRO A 44 -2.17 -8.98 -11.99
N PHE A 45 -3.23 -8.82 -11.19
CA PHE A 45 -4.45 -9.61 -11.35
C PHE A 45 -5.35 -9.02 -12.44
N LYS A 46 -6.15 -9.90 -13.05
CA LYS A 46 -7.19 -9.48 -14.01
C LYS A 46 -8.36 -8.84 -13.27
N ASP A 47 -9.17 -8.09 -14.01
CA ASP A 47 -10.43 -7.57 -13.51
C ASP A 47 -11.33 -8.71 -13.01
N GLY A 48 -12.09 -8.48 -11.93
CA GLY A 48 -13.07 -9.47 -11.45
C GLY A 48 -12.48 -10.81 -11.01
N THR A 49 -11.27 -10.83 -10.47
CA THR A 49 -10.59 -12.06 -10.05
C THR A 49 -11.10 -12.60 -8.71
N PHE A 50 -11.34 -11.72 -7.73
CA PHE A 50 -11.58 -12.14 -6.34
C PHE A 50 -13.04 -12.01 -5.93
N ASP A 51 -13.54 -13.01 -5.18
CA ASP A 51 -14.87 -12.97 -4.56
C ASP A 51 -14.85 -12.14 -3.27
N THR A 52 -13.70 -12.09 -2.60
CA THR A 52 -13.54 -11.33 -1.36
C THR A 52 -12.13 -10.78 -1.26
N ILE A 53 -12.02 -9.52 -0.85
CA ILE A 53 -10.74 -8.86 -0.59
C ILE A 53 -10.75 -8.35 0.85
N PHE A 54 -9.69 -8.60 1.59
CA PHE A 54 -9.41 -7.98 2.89
C PHE A 54 -8.38 -6.88 2.70
N TYR A 55 -8.63 -5.74 3.33
CA TYR A 55 -7.78 -4.55 3.24
C TYR A 55 -7.66 -3.91 4.63
N ASP A 56 -6.46 -3.99 5.21
CA ASP A 56 -6.08 -3.38 6.49
C ASP A 56 -4.86 -2.46 6.29
N PRO A 57 -5.03 -1.31 5.62
CA PRO A 57 -3.92 -0.39 5.38
C PRO A 57 -3.39 0.22 6.68
N PRO A 58 -2.21 0.86 6.68
CA PRO A 58 -1.71 1.58 7.84
C PRO A 58 -2.71 2.64 8.33
N HIS A 59 -2.98 2.70 9.66
CA HIS A 59 -3.87 3.71 10.28
C HIS A 59 -3.13 4.95 10.80
N ARG A 60 -1.80 4.98 10.60
CA ARG A 60 -0.88 6.02 11.05
C ARG A 60 0.29 6.13 10.06
N TRP A 61 0.94 7.28 10.06
CA TRP A 61 2.11 7.62 9.24
C TRP A 61 3.25 8.15 10.13
N ASN A 62 4.45 8.22 9.56
CA ASN A 62 5.67 8.79 10.13
C ASN A 62 6.01 8.31 11.55
N TRP A 63 5.81 7.01 11.80
CA TRP A 63 6.03 6.46 13.12
C TRP A 63 7.09 5.36 13.05
N GLU A 64 8.35 5.78 13.16
CA GLU A 64 9.51 4.89 13.14
C GLU A 64 9.86 4.37 14.54
N GLY A 65 10.58 3.26 14.61
CA GLY A 65 11.09 2.70 15.87
C GLY A 65 10.05 2.06 16.79
N SER A 66 8.76 2.07 16.41
CA SER A 66 7.73 1.36 17.16
C SER A 66 7.73 -0.12 16.88
N TYR A 67 7.19 -0.89 17.82
CA TYR A 67 7.00 -2.32 17.65
C TYR A 67 6.33 -2.71 16.32
N TYR A 68 5.40 -1.88 15.81
CA TYR A 68 4.64 -2.13 14.57
C TYR A 68 5.35 -1.70 13.28
N SER A 69 6.56 -1.17 13.39
CA SER A 69 7.38 -0.67 12.28
C SER A 69 8.50 -1.64 11.89
N PHE A 70 8.64 -2.76 12.61
CA PHE A 70 9.64 -3.79 12.30
C PHE A 70 8.99 -4.92 11.48
N PRO A 71 9.50 -5.24 10.29
CA PRO A 71 8.92 -6.27 9.43
C PRO A 71 9.34 -7.70 9.82
N ASN A 72 10.46 -7.87 10.51
CA ASN A 72 10.92 -9.16 11.03
C ASN A 72 11.51 -9.07 12.45
N ALA A 73 11.57 -10.24 13.11
CA ALA A 73 12.04 -10.37 14.48
C ALA A 73 13.52 -9.99 14.67
N GLU A 74 14.36 -10.18 13.64
CA GLU A 74 15.78 -9.82 13.70
C GLU A 74 15.96 -8.31 13.89
N GLU A 75 15.23 -7.51 13.12
CA GLU A 75 15.25 -6.05 13.24
C GLU A 75 14.62 -5.57 14.55
N ALA A 76 13.56 -6.22 15.01
CA ALA A 76 12.92 -5.88 16.27
C ALA A 76 13.82 -6.23 17.49
N LYS A 77 14.68 -7.26 17.37
CA LYS A 77 15.48 -7.79 18.48
C LYS A 77 16.40 -6.74 19.10
N ALA A 78 17.01 -5.89 18.28
CA ALA A 78 17.94 -4.86 18.76
C ALA A 78 17.31 -3.89 19.77
N ILE A 79 15.99 -3.66 19.68
CA ILE A 79 15.27 -2.68 20.50
C ILE A 79 14.38 -3.37 21.54
N TRP A 80 13.79 -4.51 21.18
CA TRP A 80 12.74 -5.17 21.98
C TRP A 80 13.13 -6.55 22.52
N GLY A 81 14.36 -7.00 22.28
CA GLY A 81 14.88 -8.30 22.67
C GLY A 81 14.26 -9.47 21.88
N ASP A 82 14.59 -10.69 22.28
CA ASP A 82 14.07 -11.89 21.63
C ASP A 82 12.56 -12.04 21.86
N LYS A 83 11.77 -11.83 20.81
CA LYS A 83 10.32 -12.04 20.81
C LYS A 83 9.98 -13.43 20.29
N LYS A 84 9.08 -14.11 21.00
CA LYS A 84 8.51 -15.38 20.56
C LYS A 84 7.29 -15.10 19.67
N GLY A 85 7.17 -15.87 18.58
CA GLY A 85 6.05 -15.78 17.65
C GLY A 85 6.33 -14.88 16.45
N VAL A 86 5.29 -14.69 15.64
CA VAL A 86 5.35 -13.82 14.46
C VAL A 86 5.11 -12.39 14.94
N ILE A 87 5.95 -11.44 14.52
CA ILE A 87 5.78 -10.04 14.92
C ILE A 87 4.71 -9.33 14.09
N THR A 88 4.11 -8.29 14.65
CA THR A 88 3.10 -7.48 13.96
C THR A 88 3.74 -6.32 13.25
N TYR A 89 3.47 -6.18 11.96
CA TYR A 89 3.93 -5.07 11.13
C TYR A 89 2.71 -4.41 10.49
N TYR A 90 2.56 -3.09 10.66
CA TYR A 90 1.45 -2.31 10.10
C TYR A 90 1.91 -1.23 9.12
N GLY A 91 3.20 -1.18 8.76
CA GLY A 91 3.72 -0.21 7.79
C GLY A 91 3.57 1.26 8.20
N TRP A 92 3.53 1.57 9.50
CA TRP A 92 3.40 2.96 9.99
C TRP A 92 4.62 3.85 9.66
N ASP A 93 5.73 3.23 9.28
CA ASP A 93 6.97 3.84 8.82
C ASP A 93 6.98 4.17 7.32
N VAL A 94 6.07 3.58 6.54
CA VAL A 94 6.07 3.62 5.07
C VAL A 94 5.72 5.02 4.55
N TYR A 95 4.63 5.60 5.05
CA TYR A 95 4.17 6.93 4.66
C TYR A 95 4.73 7.97 5.62
N LYS A 96 5.31 9.05 5.10
CA LYS A 96 5.90 10.14 5.90
C LYS A 96 4.92 11.25 6.19
N THR A 97 3.85 11.34 5.41
CA THR A 97 2.79 12.34 5.61
C THR A 97 1.41 11.69 5.60
N ARG A 98 0.43 12.41 6.15
CA ARG A 98 -0.98 12.02 6.09
C ARG A 98 -1.43 11.94 4.63
N GLU A 99 -1.00 12.90 3.83
CA GLU A 99 -1.37 13.07 2.43
C GLU A 99 -0.85 11.91 1.57
N GLU A 100 0.34 11.37 1.87
CA GLU A 100 0.85 10.16 1.23
C GLU A 100 0.00 8.94 1.56
N LEU A 101 -0.34 8.73 2.83
CA LEU A 101 -1.21 7.62 3.25
C LEU A 101 -2.60 7.73 2.61
N ILE A 102 -3.20 8.93 2.58
CA ILE A 102 -4.49 9.14 1.94
C ILE A 102 -4.41 8.89 0.43
N ARG A 103 -3.36 9.37 -0.25
CA ARG A 103 -3.13 9.09 -1.67
C ARG A 103 -3.01 7.60 -1.95
N HIS A 104 -2.29 6.86 -1.11
CA HIS A 104 -2.21 5.41 -1.19
C HIS A 104 -3.61 4.77 -1.08
N ILE A 105 -4.37 5.10 -0.03
CA ILE A 105 -5.70 4.52 0.20
C ILE A 105 -6.63 4.76 -1.01
N ILE A 106 -6.61 5.96 -1.59
CA ILE A 106 -7.41 6.30 -2.78
C ILE A 106 -7.00 5.45 -3.99
N LYS A 107 -5.70 5.23 -4.21
CA LYS A 107 -5.21 4.43 -5.33
C LYS A 107 -5.48 2.94 -5.13
N ALA A 108 -5.13 2.40 -3.96
CA ALA A 108 -5.37 1.03 -3.59
C ALA A 108 -6.86 0.67 -3.72
N GLN A 109 -7.78 1.45 -3.14
CA GLN A 109 -9.21 1.11 -3.23
C GLN A 109 -9.75 1.07 -4.66
N LYS A 110 -9.23 1.89 -5.59
CA LYS A 110 -9.58 1.82 -7.01
C LYS A 110 -9.11 0.52 -7.66
N GLU A 111 -7.89 0.11 -7.33
CA GLU A 111 -7.34 -1.15 -7.83
C GLU A 111 -8.08 -2.36 -7.24
N LEU A 112 -8.41 -2.34 -5.95
CA LEU A 112 -9.22 -3.37 -5.31
C LEU A 112 -10.61 -3.45 -5.95
N HIS A 113 -11.21 -2.32 -6.31
CA HIS A 113 -12.49 -2.29 -7.04
C HIS A 113 -12.38 -2.97 -8.41
N ARG A 114 -11.27 -2.76 -9.14
CA ARG A 114 -11.05 -3.39 -10.45
C ARG A 114 -10.96 -4.91 -10.35
N ILE A 115 -10.19 -5.42 -9.40
CA ILE A 115 -9.90 -6.86 -9.28
C ILE A 115 -10.95 -7.64 -8.48
N LEU A 116 -11.86 -6.95 -7.79
CA LEU A 116 -13.02 -7.56 -7.15
C LEU A 116 -14.08 -7.91 -8.21
N LYS A 117 -14.75 -9.05 -8.06
CA LYS A 117 -15.95 -9.37 -8.84
C LYS A 117 -17.07 -8.36 -8.59
N ASP A 118 -18.01 -8.28 -9.51
CA ASP A 118 -19.12 -7.33 -9.40
C ASP A 118 -20.06 -7.65 -8.24
N ASP A 119 -20.20 -8.93 -7.90
CA ASP A 119 -20.90 -9.45 -6.71
C ASP A 119 -19.97 -9.73 -5.52
N GLY A 120 -18.71 -9.29 -5.61
CA GLY A 120 -17.70 -9.52 -4.58
C GLY A 120 -17.79 -8.53 -3.42
N LEU A 121 -17.12 -8.88 -2.32
CA LEU A 121 -17.09 -8.07 -1.10
C LEU A 121 -15.68 -7.58 -0.76
N LEU A 122 -15.57 -6.29 -0.40
CA LEU A 122 -14.38 -5.72 0.22
C LEU A 122 -14.58 -5.62 1.73
N TRP A 123 -13.67 -6.20 2.50
CA TRP A 123 -13.59 -6.04 3.95
C TRP A 123 -12.47 -5.07 4.30
N LEU A 124 -12.84 -3.84 4.62
CA LEU A 124 -11.93 -2.82 5.14
C LEU A 124 -11.84 -2.95 6.65
N LYS A 125 -10.63 -3.06 7.21
CA LYS A 125 -10.41 -2.79 8.63
C LYS A 125 -9.89 -1.39 8.84
N TRP A 126 -10.49 -0.70 9.80
CA TRP A 126 -10.05 0.63 10.18
C TRP A 126 -9.96 0.77 11.70
N ASN A 127 -8.95 1.50 12.16
CA ASN A 127 -8.76 1.88 13.55
C ASN A 127 -8.66 3.41 13.64
N GLU A 128 -9.45 4.04 14.50
CA GLU A 128 -9.52 5.50 14.60
C GLU A 128 -8.36 6.15 15.38
N LEU A 129 -7.14 5.64 15.21
CA LEU A 129 -5.95 6.14 15.93
C LEU A 129 -5.69 7.62 15.60
N GLU A 130 -5.65 7.93 14.31
CA GLU A 130 -5.37 9.29 13.81
C GLU A 130 -6.53 9.88 13.02
N ILE A 131 -7.27 9.05 12.27
CA ILE A 131 -8.31 9.51 11.35
C ILE A 131 -9.63 8.83 11.69
N LYS A 132 -10.69 9.63 11.84
CA LYS A 132 -12.05 9.14 12.05
C LYS A 132 -12.53 8.30 10.87
N LEU A 133 -13.25 7.23 11.16
CA LEU A 133 -13.76 6.27 10.19
C LEU A 133 -14.57 6.98 9.09
N MET A 134 -15.41 7.94 9.45
CA MET A 134 -16.24 8.66 8.47
C MET A 134 -15.40 9.45 7.45
N ASN A 135 -14.25 9.99 7.85
CA ASN A 135 -13.34 10.67 6.92
C ASN A 135 -12.68 9.69 5.94
N ILE A 136 -12.46 8.45 6.38
CA ILE A 136 -11.90 7.39 5.54
C ILE A 136 -12.96 6.84 4.60
N LEU A 137 -14.16 6.55 5.08
CA LEU A 137 -15.28 6.09 4.24
C LEU A 137 -15.64 7.13 3.16
N GLY A 138 -15.45 8.42 3.43
CA GLY A 138 -15.58 9.47 2.41
C GLY A 138 -14.68 9.31 1.19
N LEU A 139 -13.59 8.53 1.28
CA LEU A 139 -12.68 8.22 0.18
C LEU A 139 -13.17 7.05 -0.70
N PHE A 140 -14.05 6.20 -0.17
CA PHE A 140 -14.56 5.00 -0.83
C PHE A 140 -15.82 5.33 -1.65
N THR A 141 -15.70 6.30 -2.57
CA THR A 141 -16.85 6.85 -3.30
C THR A 141 -17.52 5.87 -4.27
N TYR A 142 -16.81 4.81 -4.70
CA TYR A 142 -17.32 3.73 -5.55
C TYR A 142 -17.97 2.57 -4.79
N TRP A 143 -18.07 2.67 -3.47
CA TRP A 143 -18.49 1.58 -2.60
C TRP A 143 -19.71 1.96 -1.78
N ASP A 144 -20.59 0.98 -1.56
CA ASP A 144 -21.68 1.05 -0.60
C ASP A 144 -21.35 0.21 0.63
N GLU A 145 -21.61 0.75 1.82
CA GLU A 145 -21.44 0.03 3.07
C GLU A 145 -22.62 -0.90 3.30
N LEU A 146 -22.35 -2.21 3.28
CA LEU A 146 -23.36 -3.23 3.57
C LEU A 146 -23.49 -3.47 5.08
N MET A 147 -22.36 -3.53 5.78
CA MET A 147 -22.33 -3.91 7.18
C MET A 147 -21.08 -3.38 7.87
N ARG A 148 -21.22 -3.07 9.16
CA ARG A 148 -20.13 -2.66 10.04
C ARG A 148 -20.12 -3.50 11.31
N LEU A 149 -18.96 -4.04 11.63
CA LEU A 149 -18.68 -4.78 12.85
C LEU A 149 -17.73 -3.99 13.74
N TYR A 150 -18.05 -3.93 15.02
CA TYR A 150 -17.19 -3.33 16.04
C TYR A 150 -16.26 -4.39 16.59
N VAL A 151 -14.97 -4.09 16.64
CA VAL A 151 -14.03 -4.94 17.36
C VAL A 151 -13.99 -4.47 18.80
N GLU A 152 -14.64 -5.21 19.67
CA GLU A 152 -14.62 -4.97 21.11
C GLU A 152 -13.56 -5.86 21.77
N SER A 153 -12.68 -5.25 22.56
CA SER A 153 -11.87 -5.99 23.52
C SER A 153 -12.56 -5.94 24.89
N PRO A 154 -12.60 -7.04 25.66
CA PRO A 154 -13.06 -7.03 27.05
C PRO A 154 -12.32 -6.03 27.94
N LEU A 155 -11.14 -5.57 27.51
CA LEU A 155 -10.31 -4.58 28.21
C LEU A 155 -10.49 -3.15 27.66
N GLN A 156 -11.27 -2.97 26.59
CA GLN A 156 -11.47 -1.68 25.94
C GLN A 156 -12.35 -0.78 26.80
N ARG A 157 -11.86 0.40 27.12
CA ARG A 157 -12.62 1.45 27.81
C ARG A 157 -13.29 2.36 26.77
N LYS A 158 -14.37 3.02 27.18
CA LYS A 158 -15.15 3.95 26.35
C LYS A 158 -14.33 5.08 25.69
N LYS A 159 -13.13 5.38 26.20
CA LYS A 159 -12.20 6.40 25.69
C LYS A 159 -11.07 5.84 24.80
N ASP A 160 -10.97 4.52 24.69
CA ASP A 160 -9.90 3.89 23.92
C ASP A 160 -10.26 3.93 22.42
N VAL A 161 -9.23 3.82 21.58
CA VAL A 161 -9.37 3.89 20.12
C VAL A 161 -10.25 2.74 19.61
N GLN A 162 -11.26 3.04 18.79
CA GLN A 162 -12.18 2.05 18.25
C GLN A 162 -11.65 1.45 16.93
N SER A 163 -11.80 0.13 16.80
CA SER A 163 -11.52 -0.60 15.55
C SER A 163 -12.80 -1.17 14.95
N PHE A 164 -12.84 -1.25 13.63
CA PHE A 164 -13.99 -1.65 12.84
C PHE A 164 -13.58 -2.60 11.73
N TRP A 165 -14.46 -3.56 11.42
CA TRP A 165 -14.50 -4.22 10.13
C TRP A 165 -15.71 -3.70 9.36
N ILE A 166 -15.51 -3.25 8.14
CA ILE A 166 -16.54 -2.69 7.26
C ILE A 166 -16.61 -3.57 6.02
N CYS A 167 -17.79 -4.15 5.78
CA CYS A 167 -18.10 -4.88 4.56
C CYS A 167 -18.69 -3.91 3.55
N LEU A 168 -18.05 -3.82 2.40
CA LEU A 168 -18.39 -2.92 1.31
C LEU A 168 -18.69 -3.75 0.05
N GLU A 169 -19.65 -3.29 -0.74
CA GLU A 169 -19.90 -3.77 -2.09
C GLU A 169 -19.67 -2.66 -3.11
N LYS A 170 -19.52 -3.03 -4.39
CA LYS A 170 -19.46 -2.03 -5.46
C LYS A 170 -20.80 -1.31 -5.58
N LYS A 171 -20.76 0.01 -5.76
CA LYS A 171 -21.96 0.78 -6.08
C LYS A 171 -22.60 0.29 -7.37
N SER A 172 -23.89 -0.04 -7.30
CA SER A 172 -24.68 -0.43 -8.46
C SER A 172 -24.88 0.76 -9.40
N GLY A 173 -24.31 0.72 -10.60
CA GLY A 173 -24.85 1.28 -11.85
C GLY A 173 -25.35 2.74 -11.93
N GLY A 174 -25.09 3.60 -10.95
CA GLY A 174 -25.33 5.04 -11.03
C GLY A 174 -24.01 5.76 -11.28
N VAL A 175 -23.90 6.48 -12.40
CA VAL A 175 -22.83 7.46 -12.67
C VAL A 175 -22.42 8.10 -11.35
N ALA A 176 -21.15 7.98 -10.98
CA ALA A 176 -20.60 8.65 -9.82
C ALA A 176 -21.09 10.10 -9.83
N ARG A 177 -22.02 10.47 -8.94
CA ARG A 177 -22.21 11.88 -8.64
C ARG A 177 -20.90 12.28 -8.02
N THR A 178 -20.06 12.94 -8.79
CA THR A 178 -18.87 13.63 -8.31
C THR A 178 -19.32 14.46 -7.13
N SER A 179 -19.05 13.96 -5.93
CA SER A 179 -19.22 14.72 -4.72
C SER A 179 -18.30 15.92 -4.87
N LEU A 180 -18.87 17.12 -4.81
CA LEU A 180 -18.23 18.43 -4.96
C LEU A 180 -17.19 18.75 -3.87
N PHE A 181 -16.56 17.74 -3.28
CA PHE A 181 -15.33 17.88 -2.52
C PHE A 181 -14.17 17.49 -3.43
N GLU A 182 -13.87 18.37 -4.39
CA GLU A 182 -12.54 18.44 -4.99
C GLU A 182 -11.56 18.76 -3.86
N PHE A 183 -10.94 17.73 -3.30
CA PHE A 183 -9.55 17.89 -2.88
C PHE A 183 -8.77 18.12 -4.17
N VAL A 184 -8.52 19.39 -4.47
CA VAL A 184 -7.45 19.77 -5.39
C VAL A 184 -6.17 19.22 -4.76
N ALA A 185 -5.79 18.02 -5.18
CA ALA A 185 -4.40 17.64 -5.13
C ALA A 185 -3.74 18.55 -6.15
N ASP A 186 -2.95 19.52 -5.68
CA ASP A 186 -2.06 20.29 -6.53
C ASP A 186 -1.14 19.30 -7.28
N GLU A 187 -1.54 18.92 -8.48
CA GLU A 187 -0.67 18.35 -9.50
C GLU A 187 0.06 19.49 -10.19
N GLU A 188 1.22 19.85 -9.65
CA GLU A 188 2.36 20.26 -10.47
C GLU A 188 3.66 20.08 -9.65
N LEU A 189 4.07 18.82 -9.43
CA LEU A 189 5.48 18.56 -9.18
C LEU A 189 6.17 18.56 -10.54
N ALA A 190 6.72 19.73 -10.88
CA ALA A 190 7.57 19.93 -12.04
C ALA A 190 8.59 18.80 -12.17
N GLU A 191 8.71 18.24 -13.37
CA GLU A 191 9.81 17.34 -13.68
C GLU A 191 11.15 18.02 -13.33
N PRO A 192 12.12 17.30 -12.73
CA PRO A 192 13.43 17.87 -12.52
C PRO A 192 14.06 18.15 -13.88
N VAL A 193 14.09 19.44 -14.26
CA VAL A 193 14.91 19.92 -15.36
C VAL A 193 16.36 19.58 -15.03
N LEU A 194 16.88 18.53 -15.67
CA LEU A 194 18.32 18.32 -15.78
C LEU A 194 18.91 19.57 -16.43
N LYS A 195 19.52 20.44 -15.63
CA LYS A 195 20.39 21.50 -16.12
C LYS A 195 21.54 20.81 -16.87
N ARG A 196 21.45 20.76 -18.20
CA ARG A 196 22.60 20.54 -19.07
C ARG A 196 23.60 21.64 -18.73
N SER A 197 24.67 21.27 -18.02
CA SER A 197 25.86 22.10 -17.89
C SER A 197 26.29 22.53 -19.28
N LYS A 198 26.53 23.83 -19.45
CA LYS A 198 27.12 24.42 -20.64
C LYS A 198 28.40 23.66 -20.99
N LEU A 199 28.35 22.79 -22.00
CA LEU A 199 29.54 22.43 -22.75
C LEU A 199 29.84 23.64 -23.62
N THR A 200 30.79 24.47 -23.16
CA THR A 200 31.38 25.51 -23.99
C THR A 200 32.10 24.83 -25.14
N SER A 201 31.74 25.24 -26.36
CA SER A 201 32.50 24.98 -27.56
C SER A 201 33.91 25.51 -27.37
N ASP A 202 34.89 24.62 -27.34
CA ASP A 202 36.24 24.99 -27.76
C ASP A 202 36.71 24.01 -28.81
N SER A 203 36.85 24.57 -30.00
CA SER A 203 37.31 23.94 -31.21
C SER A 203 38.81 23.71 -31.13
N THR A 204 39.27 22.46 -31.10
CA THR A 204 40.59 22.13 -31.66
C THR A 204 40.60 20.69 -32.18
N GLN A 205 40.63 20.61 -33.51
CA GLN A 205 41.26 19.60 -34.37
C GLN A 205 41.45 18.17 -33.83
N LEU A 206 40.91 17.19 -34.56
CA LEU A 206 41.67 16.00 -34.93
C LEU A 206 41.14 15.42 -36.24
N ARG A 207 42.05 15.39 -37.23
CA ARG A 207 41.86 14.93 -38.60
C ARG A 207 41.68 13.40 -38.63
N PHE A 208 40.70 12.93 -39.38
CA PHE A 208 40.68 11.53 -39.84
C PHE A 208 41.63 11.38 -41.03
N GLY A 209 42.61 10.50 -40.86
CA GLY A 209 43.51 10.05 -41.93
C GLY A 209 43.51 8.53 -41.97
N SER A 210 42.90 7.98 -43.02
CA SER A 210 42.85 6.57 -43.34
C SER A 210 44.19 5.99 -43.77
N SER A 211 44.38 4.70 -43.45
CA SER A 211 45.05 3.67 -44.26
C SER A 211 46.59 3.73 -44.42
N THR A 212 47.29 2.72 -43.91
CA THR A 212 48.01 1.66 -44.67
C THR A 212 49.19 1.04 -43.90
N ARG A 213 49.20 -0.31 -43.90
CA ARG A 213 50.34 -1.26 -44.00
C ARG A 213 51.80 -0.77 -43.85
N ARG A 214 52.58 -1.53 -43.06
CA ARG A 214 53.80 -2.34 -43.40
C ARG A 214 54.75 -2.43 -42.19
N THR A 215 54.95 -3.61 -41.61
CA THR A 215 56.12 -4.54 -41.74
C THR A 215 57.43 -4.13 -41.06
N SER A 216 58.06 -5.15 -40.49
CA SER A 216 59.50 -5.40 -40.25
C SER A 216 60.21 -4.62 -39.14
N GLY A 217 60.88 -5.40 -38.28
CA GLY A 217 61.81 -4.98 -37.23
C GLY A 217 61.85 -6.01 -36.12
#